data_AF-A0A7M7GJ48-F1
#
_entry.id   AF-A0A7M7GJ48-F1
#
_cell.length_a   1.000
_cell.length_b   1.000
_cell.length_c   1.000
_cell.angle_alpha   90.00
_cell.angle_beta   90.00
_cell.angle_gamma   90.00
#
_symmetry.space_group_name_H-M   'P 1'
#
loop_
_entity.id
_entity.type
_entity.pdbx_description
1 polymer ?
#
loop_
_entity_poly.entity_id
_entity_poly.type
_entity_poly.pdbx_seq_one_letter_code
_entity_poly.pdbx_strand_id
1 'polypeptide(L)'
;MAAGGRGKSAFLSDDVKIYELSETIDAPRNYKKIGMDLLDSDADVSSIIGQTSVDYENVVFNCLIHWRNANGVGDGQCRELVMILKECGLTDAASWLQEEQGETSKCLSKDGVLLEVSSMIDGPEYYSKLGLILVGDKTTLSNMIGGSRTPNYKEALFKCFIQWRNREGSSLESSRKLRKILHKRKLSTTVTLLEKLEPGLICKRDEDSRRMDTCREPEAGLHMGGAK
;
A
#
# COMPACT_ATOMS: atom_id res chain seq x y z
N MET A 1 -36.94 -5.26 20.31
CA MET A 1 -35.73 -4.48 19.96
C MET A 1 -34.81 -5.41 19.18
N ALA A 2 -34.57 -5.13 17.91
CA ALA A 2 -33.86 -6.05 17.02
C ALA A 2 -32.34 -5.99 17.30
N ALA A 3 -31.77 -7.14 17.65
CA ALA A 3 -30.33 -7.35 17.69
C ALA A 3 -29.80 -7.32 16.26
N GLY A 4 -29.14 -6.22 15.88
CA GLY A 4 -28.32 -6.18 14.67
C GLY A 4 -27.16 -7.15 14.85
N GLY A 5 -27.16 -8.25 14.10
CA GLY A 5 -26.04 -9.19 14.06
C GLY A 5 -24.78 -8.47 13.61
N ARG A 6 -23.90 -8.15 14.57
CA ARG A 6 -22.56 -7.64 14.26
C ARG A 6 -21.76 -8.82 13.74
N GLY A 7 -21.29 -8.74 12.49
CA GLY A 7 -20.37 -9.71 11.93
C GLY A 7 -19.17 -9.88 12.87
N LYS A 8 -18.84 -11.14 13.16
CA LYS A 8 -17.61 -11.48 13.89
C LYS A 8 -16.45 -11.35 12.91
N SER A 9 -15.41 -10.64 13.30
CA SER A 9 -14.18 -10.55 12.54
C SER A 9 -13.46 -11.89 12.60
N ALA A 10 -13.27 -12.51 11.44
CA ALA A 10 -12.46 -13.73 11.31
C ALA A 10 -11.01 -13.48 11.75
N PHE A 11 -10.50 -12.25 11.59
CA PHE A 11 -9.19 -11.83 12.08
C PHE A 11 -9.11 -11.86 13.61
N LEU A 12 -9.98 -11.10 14.31
CA LEU A 12 -9.90 -11.00 15.77
C LEU A 12 -10.25 -12.32 16.48
N SER A 13 -10.93 -13.23 15.78
CA SER A 13 -11.26 -14.55 16.31
C SER A 13 -10.11 -15.56 16.24
N ASP A 14 -8.97 -15.18 15.65
CA ASP A 14 -7.82 -16.05 15.43
C ASP A 14 -6.58 -15.53 16.16
N ASP A 15 -6.15 -16.24 17.20
CA ASP A 15 -4.95 -15.89 17.98
C ASP A 15 -3.68 -15.90 17.13
N VAL A 16 -3.61 -16.75 16.10
CA VAL A 16 -2.46 -16.83 15.19
C VAL A 16 -2.33 -15.53 14.40
N LYS A 17 -3.46 -14.99 13.91
CA LYS A 17 -3.45 -13.73 13.16
C LYS A 17 -3.10 -12.52 14.01
N ILE A 18 -3.48 -12.52 15.29
CA ILE A 18 -3.09 -11.47 16.24
C ILE A 18 -1.60 -11.56 16.55
N TYR A 19 -1.07 -12.78 16.65
CA TYR A 19 0.36 -13.01 16.77
C TYR A 19 1.12 -12.50 15.54
N GLU A 20 0.69 -12.87 14.33
CA GLU A 20 1.27 -12.37 13.07
C GLU A 20 1.24 -10.83 12.99
N LEU A 21 0.14 -10.20 13.41
CA LEU A 21 0.06 -8.74 13.50
C LEU A 21 1.13 -8.16 14.44
N SER A 22 1.36 -8.79 15.58
CA SER A 22 2.38 -8.34 16.55
C SER A 22 3.79 -8.41 15.96
N GLU A 23 4.08 -9.40 15.11
CA GLU A 23 5.36 -9.54 14.40
C GLU A 23 5.57 -8.46 13.33
N THR A 24 4.49 -7.84 12.82
CA THR A 24 4.61 -6.72 11.87
C THR A 24 5.02 -5.40 12.52
N ILE A 25 4.98 -5.33 13.86
CA ILE A 25 5.28 -4.12 14.62
C ILE A 25 6.73 -4.18 15.09
N ASP A 26 7.48 -3.10 14.89
CA ASP A 26 8.79 -2.93 15.54
C ASP A 26 8.56 -2.73 17.05
N ALA A 27 8.38 -3.84 17.76
CA ALA A 27 7.95 -3.90 19.14
C ALA A 27 8.93 -3.18 20.08
N PRO A 28 10.26 -3.34 19.99
CA PRO A 28 11.20 -2.60 20.84
C PRO A 28 11.02 -1.08 20.80
N ARG A 29 10.59 -0.53 19.66
CA ARG A 29 10.35 0.91 19.50
C ARG A 29 8.94 1.35 19.88
N ASN A 30 7.94 0.47 19.76
CA ASN A 30 6.54 0.88 19.78
C ASN A 30 5.71 0.25 20.90
N TYR A 31 6.21 -0.79 21.60
CA TYR A 31 5.41 -1.57 22.57
C TYR A 31 4.72 -0.68 23.62
N LYS A 32 5.42 0.33 24.13
CA LYS A 32 4.86 1.21 25.17
C LYS A 32 3.76 2.11 24.60
N LYS A 33 3.98 2.70 23.42
CA LYS A 33 3.00 3.58 22.78
C LYS A 33 1.73 2.80 22.41
N ILE A 34 1.88 1.68 21.72
CA ILE A 34 0.74 0.87 21.32
C ILE A 34 0.03 0.23 22.52
N GLY A 35 0.78 -0.22 23.54
CA GLY A 35 0.19 -0.76 24.76
C GLY A 35 -0.65 0.28 25.49
N MET A 36 -0.20 1.53 25.54
CA MET A 36 -0.97 2.64 26.12
C MET A 36 -2.22 2.95 25.32
N ASP A 37 -2.13 3.06 23.99
CA ASP A 37 -3.30 3.36 23.15
C ASP A 37 -4.32 2.20 23.13
N LEU A 38 -3.87 0.95 23.35
CA LEU A 38 -4.75 -0.21 23.47
C LEU A 38 -5.38 -0.32 24.86
N LEU A 39 -4.62 -0.15 25.94
CA LEU A 39 -5.10 -0.48 27.29
C LEU A 39 -5.56 0.75 28.09
N ASP A 40 -5.23 1.95 27.64
CA ASP A 40 -5.46 3.23 28.34
C ASP A 40 -4.89 3.24 29.79
N SER A 41 -3.84 2.44 30.03
CA SER A 41 -3.33 2.16 31.38
C SER A 41 -1.85 1.73 31.39
N ASP A 42 -0.97 2.59 31.95
CA ASP A 42 0.47 2.31 32.09
C ASP A 42 0.73 1.16 33.09
N ALA A 43 -0.16 0.98 34.06
CA ALA A 43 -0.10 -0.10 35.03
C ALA A 43 -0.31 -1.47 34.37
N ASP A 44 -1.28 -1.57 33.45
CA ASP A 44 -1.57 -2.83 32.75
C ASP A 44 -0.44 -3.18 31.77
N VAL A 45 0.07 -2.18 31.03
CA VAL A 45 1.26 -2.37 30.17
C VAL A 45 2.46 -2.86 30.97
N SER A 46 2.74 -2.23 32.12
CA SER A 46 3.84 -2.62 33.00
C SER A 46 3.66 -4.03 33.60
N SER A 47 2.42 -4.40 33.93
CA SER A 47 2.08 -5.75 34.39
C SER A 47 2.39 -6.81 33.32
N ILE A 48 2.00 -6.56 32.07
CA ILE A 48 2.26 -7.47 30.94
C ILE A 48 3.77 -7.64 30.72
N ILE A 49 4.55 -6.55 30.79
CA ILE A 49 6.02 -6.60 30.67
C ILE A 49 6.64 -7.44 31.79
N GLY A 50 6.15 -7.26 33.02
CA GLY A 50 6.59 -8.05 34.18
C GLY A 50 6.32 -9.55 34.04
N GLN A 51 5.30 -9.95 33.27
CA GLN A 51 4.92 -11.34 33.06
C GLN A 51 5.64 -12.04 31.90
N THR A 52 6.12 -11.28 30.90
CA THR A 52 6.56 -11.83 29.59
C THR A 52 8.08 -11.97 29.43
N SER A 53 8.86 -11.68 30.47
CA SER A 53 10.34 -11.79 30.44
C SER A 53 10.98 -11.11 29.22
N VAL A 54 10.85 -9.78 29.11
CA VAL A 54 11.52 -8.90 28.10
C VAL A 54 11.48 -9.41 26.65
N ASP A 55 10.41 -10.11 26.27
CA ASP A 55 10.07 -10.33 24.87
C ASP A 55 9.04 -9.26 24.45
N TYR A 56 9.53 -8.21 23.80
CA TYR A 56 8.69 -7.06 23.43
C TYR A 56 7.60 -7.43 22.42
N GLU A 57 7.83 -8.40 21.54
CA GLU A 57 6.82 -8.89 20.60
C GLU A 57 5.69 -9.56 21.39
N ASN A 58 6.05 -10.40 22.36
CA ASN A 58 5.08 -11.02 23.26
C ASN A 58 4.34 -10.00 24.12
N VAL A 59 4.97 -8.88 24.52
CA VAL A 59 4.28 -7.76 25.19
C VAL A 59 3.20 -7.16 24.28
N VAL A 60 3.53 -6.88 23.02
CA VAL A 60 2.58 -6.32 22.04
C VAL A 60 1.43 -7.29 21.78
N PHE A 61 1.74 -8.57 21.59
CA PHE A 61 0.74 -9.63 21.45
C PHE A 61 -0.22 -9.67 22.64
N ASN A 62 0.29 -9.70 23.87
CA ASN A 62 -0.56 -9.72 25.06
C ASN A 62 -1.40 -8.44 25.21
N CYS A 63 -0.87 -7.26 24.86
CA CYS A 63 -1.66 -6.03 24.83
C CYS A 63 -2.84 -6.14 23.84
N LEU A 64 -2.61 -6.68 22.64
CA LEU A 64 -3.65 -6.91 21.63
C LEU A 64 -4.71 -7.91 22.12
N ILE A 65 -4.30 -8.99 22.78
CA ILE A 65 -5.20 -10.00 23.35
C ILE A 65 -6.06 -9.39 24.47
N HIS A 66 -5.47 -8.63 25.39
CA HIS A 66 -6.19 -7.94 26.45
C HIS A 66 -7.22 -6.96 25.89
N TRP A 67 -6.81 -6.13 24.93
CA TRP A 67 -7.70 -5.20 24.26
C TRP A 67 -8.86 -5.92 23.55
N ARG A 68 -8.56 -6.99 22.80
CA ARG A 68 -9.59 -7.82 22.15
C ARG A 68 -10.58 -8.38 23.17
N ASN A 69 -10.09 -8.93 24.28
CA ASN A 69 -10.96 -9.57 25.27
C ASN A 69 -11.88 -8.55 25.95
N ALA A 70 -11.42 -7.31 26.12
CA ALA A 70 -12.22 -6.21 26.67
C ALA A 70 -13.26 -5.67 25.67
N ASN A 71 -12.89 -5.53 24.39
CA ASN A 71 -13.71 -4.85 23.37
C ASN A 71 -14.54 -5.80 22.49
N GLY A 72 -14.18 -7.09 22.47
CA GLY A 72 -14.79 -8.12 21.65
C GLY A 72 -14.13 -8.31 20.28
N VAL A 73 -14.73 -9.19 19.46
CA VAL A 73 -14.18 -9.66 18.17
C VAL A 73 -15.02 -9.23 16.96
N GLY A 74 -15.77 -8.13 17.05
CA GLY A 74 -16.62 -7.67 15.96
C GLY A 74 -15.87 -6.94 14.84
N ASP A 75 -16.47 -6.82 13.66
CA ASP A 75 -15.91 -6.02 12.55
C ASP A 75 -15.81 -4.51 12.89
N GLY A 76 -16.59 -4.05 13.87
CA GLY A 76 -16.43 -2.70 14.42
C GLY A 76 -15.11 -2.54 15.16
N GLN A 77 -14.78 -3.52 16.01
CA GLN A 77 -13.51 -3.56 16.75
C GLN A 77 -12.33 -3.67 15.79
N CYS A 78 -12.44 -4.49 14.74
CA CYS A 78 -11.34 -4.62 13.79
C CYS A 78 -11.01 -3.30 13.07
N ARG A 79 -12.01 -2.45 12.80
CA ARG A 79 -11.80 -1.08 12.28
C ARG A 79 -11.22 -0.13 13.31
N GLU A 80 -11.65 -0.26 14.57
CA GLU A 80 -11.09 0.50 15.69
C GLU A 80 -9.60 0.21 15.88
N LEU A 81 -9.21 -1.07 15.80
CA LEU A 81 -7.80 -1.48 15.85
C LEU A 81 -6.97 -0.87 14.71
N VAL A 82 -7.51 -0.82 13.49
CA VAL A 82 -6.86 -0.15 12.35
C VAL A 82 -6.64 1.35 12.63
N MET A 83 -7.57 2.03 13.28
CA MET A 83 -7.42 3.45 13.64
C MET A 83 -6.32 3.64 14.69
N ILE A 84 -6.32 2.82 15.74
CA ILE A 84 -5.27 2.84 16.79
C ILE A 84 -3.88 2.65 16.16
N LEU A 85 -3.72 1.68 15.27
CA LEU A 85 -2.44 1.44 14.59
C LEU A 85 -2.00 2.66 13.75
N LYS A 86 -2.93 3.33 13.06
CA LYS A 86 -2.63 4.55 12.28
C LYS A 86 -2.22 5.73 13.16
N GLU A 87 -2.90 5.95 14.28
CA GLU A 87 -2.58 7.00 15.26
C GLU A 87 -1.23 6.74 15.95
N CYS A 88 -0.91 5.47 16.16
CA CYS A 88 0.41 5.02 16.58
C CYS A 88 1.50 5.29 15.54
N GLY A 89 1.17 5.54 14.27
CA GLY A 89 2.11 5.67 13.16
C GLY A 89 2.53 4.33 12.54
N LEU A 90 1.90 3.23 12.94
CA LEU A 90 2.15 1.86 12.50
C LEU A 90 1.41 1.58 11.19
N THR A 91 1.73 2.37 10.17
CA THR A 91 1.03 2.35 8.87
C THR A 91 1.12 0.99 8.20
N ASP A 92 2.27 0.31 8.30
CA ASP A 92 2.49 -1.02 7.71
C ASP A 92 1.58 -2.08 8.37
N ALA A 93 1.51 -2.10 9.71
CA ALA A 93 0.65 -3.02 10.46
C ALA A 93 -0.85 -2.74 10.18
N ALA A 94 -1.23 -1.46 10.10
CA ALA A 94 -2.59 -1.07 9.75
C ALA A 94 -2.96 -1.51 8.33
N SER A 95 -2.06 -1.34 7.36
CA SER A 95 -2.27 -1.78 5.97
C SER A 95 -2.39 -3.30 5.89
N TRP A 96 -1.54 -4.05 6.58
CA TRP A 96 -1.63 -5.51 6.63
C TRP A 96 -2.96 -5.98 7.22
N LEU A 97 -3.41 -5.37 8.32
CA LEU A 97 -4.70 -5.71 8.94
C LEU A 97 -5.90 -5.39 8.01
N GLN A 98 -5.82 -4.32 7.23
CA GLN A 98 -6.85 -3.99 6.23
C GLN A 98 -6.87 -5.00 5.07
N GLU A 99 -5.70 -5.48 4.62
CA GLU A 99 -5.60 -6.54 3.60
C GLU A 99 -6.23 -7.85 4.11
N GLU A 100 -5.93 -8.24 5.36
CA GLU A 100 -6.47 -9.45 6.00
C GLU A 100 -7.99 -9.42 6.23
N GLN A 101 -8.57 -8.23 6.43
CA GLN A 101 -10.03 -8.07 6.54
C GLN A 101 -10.76 -8.22 5.20
N GLY A 102 -10.04 -8.43 4.09
CA GLY A 102 -10.65 -8.35 2.77
C GLY A 102 -11.24 -6.96 2.49
N GLU A 103 -10.83 -5.93 3.26
CA GLU A 103 -10.85 -4.54 2.84
C GLU A 103 -9.84 -4.46 1.69
N THR A 104 -10.24 -5.04 0.55
CA THR A 104 -9.60 -4.90 -0.74
C THR A 104 -9.26 -3.44 -0.85
N SER A 105 -7.97 -3.12 -0.73
CA SER A 105 -7.49 -1.77 -0.96
C SER A 105 -8.18 -1.34 -2.24
N LYS A 106 -9.10 -0.36 -2.14
CA LYS A 106 -10.01 0.03 -3.21
C LYS A 106 -9.23 0.82 -4.27
N CYS A 107 -8.07 0.30 -4.64
CA CYS A 107 -7.21 0.85 -5.65
C CYS A 107 -7.97 0.82 -6.97
N LEU A 108 -7.94 1.90 -7.72
CA LEU A 108 -8.59 2.06 -9.02
C LEU A 108 -10.12 2.04 -8.92
N SER A 109 -10.71 1.94 -7.73
CA SER A 109 -12.17 1.96 -7.54
C SER A 109 -12.81 3.28 -7.95
N LYS A 110 -12.05 4.38 -7.86
CA LYS A 110 -12.48 5.72 -8.25
C LYS A 110 -12.15 5.97 -9.71
N ASP A 111 -13.18 6.17 -10.52
CA ASP A 111 -13.06 6.59 -11.92
C ASP A 111 -12.19 7.84 -12.08
N GLY A 112 -12.26 8.78 -11.13
CA GLY A 112 -11.45 10.00 -11.12
C GLY A 112 -9.93 9.74 -11.18
N VAL A 113 -9.44 8.68 -10.54
CA VAL A 113 -8.01 8.33 -10.58
C VAL A 113 -7.60 7.90 -11.98
N LEU A 114 -8.39 7.05 -12.62
CA LEU A 114 -8.14 6.59 -13.99
C LEU A 114 -8.34 7.71 -15.02
N LEU A 115 -9.24 8.66 -14.73
CA LEU A 115 -9.46 9.84 -15.55
C LEU A 115 -8.24 10.78 -15.51
N GLU A 116 -7.66 11.02 -14.33
CA GLU A 116 -6.44 11.82 -14.23
C GLU A 116 -5.24 11.13 -14.90
N VAL A 117 -5.07 9.82 -14.68
CA VAL A 117 -4.04 9.00 -15.32
C VAL A 117 -4.15 9.06 -16.85
N SER A 118 -5.36 8.93 -17.41
CA SER A 118 -5.57 9.01 -18.86
C SER A 118 -5.38 10.43 -19.41
N SER A 119 -5.66 11.46 -18.62
CA SER A 119 -5.45 12.87 -19.02
C SER A 119 -3.98 13.25 -19.17
N MET A 120 -3.09 12.55 -18.44
CA MET A 120 -1.62 12.68 -18.53
C MET A 120 -1.02 11.98 -19.75
N ILE A 121 -1.75 11.08 -20.40
CA ILE A 121 -1.27 10.30 -21.53
C ILE A 121 -1.92 10.86 -22.79
N ASP A 122 -1.16 11.60 -23.59
CA ASP A 122 -1.65 12.17 -24.83
C ASP A 122 -1.03 11.50 -26.05
N GLY A 123 -1.83 11.35 -27.11
CA GLY A 123 -1.37 10.96 -28.43
C GLY A 123 -1.82 9.58 -28.93
N PRO A 124 -1.92 9.42 -30.27
CA PRO A 124 -2.41 8.21 -30.94
C PRO A 124 -1.54 6.98 -30.69
N GLU A 125 -0.23 7.19 -30.51
CA GLU A 125 0.74 6.12 -30.33
C GLU A 125 0.57 5.40 -28.98
N TYR A 126 0.31 6.17 -27.92
CA TYR A 126 0.07 5.63 -26.59
C TYR A 126 -1.27 4.94 -26.53
N TYR A 127 -2.31 5.57 -27.08
CA TYR A 127 -3.63 4.95 -27.20
C TYR A 127 -3.57 3.58 -27.91
N SER A 128 -2.90 3.51 -29.06
CA SER A 128 -2.82 2.27 -29.84
C SER A 128 -2.05 1.16 -29.10
N LYS A 129 -0.90 1.49 -28.49
CA LYS A 129 0.00 0.50 -27.86
C LYS A 129 -0.42 0.12 -26.44
N LEU A 130 -0.96 1.06 -25.68
CA LEU A 130 -1.42 0.85 -24.30
C LEU A 130 -2.86 0.34 -24.29
N GLY A 131 -3.75 0.95 -25.09
CA GLY A 131 -5.14 0.52 -25.22
C GLY A 131 -5.26 -0.93 -25.66
N LEU A 132 -4.41 -1.40 -26.60
CA LEU A 132 -4.41 -2.81 -27.01
C LEU A 132 -4.02 -3.76 -25.87
N ILE A 133 -3.09 -3.38 -24.99
CA ILE A 133 -2.73 -4.20 -23.82
C ILE A 133 -3.88 -4.23 -22.80
N LEU A 134 -4.50 -3.09 -22.57
CA LEU A 134 -5.58 -2.95 -21.60
C LEU A 134 -6.81 -3.75 -22.03
N VAL A 135 -7.24 -3.56 -23.27
CA VAL A 135 -8.46 -4.17 -23.81
C VAL A 135 -8.22 -5.61 -24.27
N GLY A 136 -7.06 -5.90 -24.85
CA GLY A 136 -6.66 -7.23 -25.32
C GLY A 136 -7.10 -7.54 -26.76
N ASP A 137 -7.94 -6.70 -27.37
CA ASP A 137 -8.42 -6.90 -28.74
C ASP A 137 -8.50 -5.60 -29.55
N LYS A 138 -8.18 -5.70 -30.84
CA LYS A 138 -8.05 -4.55 -31.76
C LYS A 138 -9.41 -3.97 -32.18
N THR A 139 -10.46 -4.78 -32.21
CA THR A 139 -11.79 -4.39 -32.65
C THR A 139 -12.46 -3.49 -31.62
N THR A 140 -12.48 -3.92 -30.37
CA THR A 140 -12.99 -3.14 -29.23
C THR A 140 -12.17 -1.87 -29.05
N LEU A 141 -10.83 -1.95 -29.19
CA LEU A 141 -10.00 -0.76 -29.18
C LEU A 141 -10.47 0.24 -30.23
N SER A 142 -10.57 -0.17 -31.50
CA SER A 142 -11.01 0.71 -32.60
C SER A 142 -12.40 1.31 -32.38
N ASN A 143 -13.30 0.60 -31.68
CA ASN A 143 -14.63 1.10 -31.33
C ASN A 143 -14.59 2.19 -30.24
N MET A 144 -13.57 2.21 -29.37
CA MET A 144 -13.50 3.16 -28.25
C MET A 144 -13.24 4.61 -28.65
N ILE A 145 -12.57 4.82 -29.79
CA ILE A 145 -12.24 6.16 -30.26
C ILE A 145 -13.42 6.85 -30.94
N GLY A 146 -14.43 6.07 -31.35
CA GLY A 146 -15.58 6.52 -32.12
C GLY A 146 -15.17 7.04 -33.51
N GLY A 147 -16.04 6.89 -34.51
CA GLY A 147 -15.79 7.39 -35.88
C GLY A 147 -15.78 8.92 -36.04
N SER A 148 -15.40 9.66 -35.00
CA SER A 148 -15.36 11.13 -35.01
C SER A 148 -14.23 11.65 -35.90
N ARG A 149 -14.46 12.80 -36.55
CA ARG A 149 -13.45 13.52 -37.34
C ARG A 149 -12.25 13.98 -36.52
N THR A 150 -12.43 14.18 -35.22
CA THR A 150 -11.36 14.52 -34.26
C THR A 150 -11.36 13.48 -33.15
N PRO A 151 -10.48 12.47 -33.23
CA PRO A 151 -10.40 11.44 -32.21
C PRO A 151 -9.98 11.99 -30.84
N ASN A 152 -10.78 11.72 -29.81
CA ASN A 152 -10.42 12.05 -28.42
C ASN A 152 -9.68 10.88 -27.78
N TYR A 153 -8.36 10.84 -27.96
CA TYR A 153 -7.51 9.76 -27.46
C TYR A 153 -7.50 9.64 -25.93
N LYS A 154 -7.67 10.75 -25.20
CA LYS A 154 -7.70 10.76 -23.73
C LYS A 154 -8.93 10.03 -23.22
N GLU A 155 -10.10 10.38 -23.75
CA GLU A 155 -11.37 9.75 -23.39
C GLU A 155 -11.43 8.28 -23.84
N ALA A 156 -10.89 7.98 -25.03
CA ALA A 156 -10.80 6.60 -25.52
C ALA A 156 -9.88 5.74 -24.64
N LEU A 157 -8.76 6.30 -24.17
CA LEU A 157 -7.85 5.61 -23.26
C LEU A 157 -8.44 5.47 -21.85
N PHE A 158 -9.19 6.45 -21.37
CA PHE A 158 -9.98 6.32 -20.14
C PHE A 158 -10.92 5.11 -20.20
N LYS A 159 -11.69 4.98 -21.29
CA LYS A 159 -12.56 3.82 -21.52
C LYS A 159 -11.78 2.50 -21.52
N CYS A 160 -10.57 2.48 -22.09
CA CYS A 160 -9.69 1.30 -22.05
C CYS A 160 -9.31 0.92 -20.61
N PHE A 161 -8.96 1.90 -19.76
CA PHE A 161 -8.65 1.66 -18.35
C PHE A 161 -9.87 1.14 -17.57
N ILE A 162 -11.06 1.70 -17.81
CA ILE A 162 -12.29 1.24 -17.16
C ILE A 162 -12.59 -0.21 -17.52
N GLN A 163 -12.51 -0.56 -18.81
CA GLN A 163 -12.74 -1.95 -19.23
C GLN A 163 -11.70 -2.90 -18.62
N TRP A 164 -10.42 -2.52 -18.64
CA TRP A 164 -9.36 -3.31 -18.02
C TRP A 164 -9.61 -3.52 -16.52
N ARG A 165 -9.97 -2.46 -15.78
CA ARG A 165 -10.33 -2.56 -14.36
C ARG A 165 -11.54 -3.48 -14.14
N ASN A 166 -12.57 -3.38 -14.98
CA ASN A 166 -13.75 -4.23 -14.84
C ASN A 166 -13.43 -5.72 -15.07
N ARG A 167 -12.38 -6.02 -15.86
CA ARG A 167 -11.87 -7.39 -16.05
C ARG A 167 -10.95 -7.85 -14.93
N GLU A 168 -9.97 -7.04 -14.54
CA GLU A 168 -8.91 -7.42 -13.59
C GLU A 168 -9.24 -7.10 -12.13
N GLY A 169 -10.30 -6.33 -11.87
CA GLY A 169 -10.68 -5.86 -10.54
C GLY A 169 -9.98 -4.57 -10.09
N SER A 170 -10.32 -4.15 -8.87
CA SER A 170 -9.87 -2.90 -8.22
C SER A 170 -9.05 -3.19 -6.96
N SER A 171 -8.22 -4.23 -6.99
CA SER A 171 -7.37 -4.63 -5.87
C SER A 171 -5.98 -3.99 -5.96
N LEU A 172 -5.22 -4.10 -4.86
CA LEU A 172 -3.80 -3.74 -4.82
C LEU A 172 -2.97 -4.49 -5.87
N GLU A 173 -3.27 -5.77 -6.09
CA GLU A 173 -2.60 -6.59 -7.10
C GLU A 173 -2.88 -6.06 -8.51
N SER A 174 -4.12 -5.66 -8.79
CA SER A 174 -4.49 -5.01 -10.05
C SER A 174 -3.74 -3.68 -10.19
N SER A 175 -3.68 -2.83 -9.16
CA SER A 175 -2.86 -1.60 -9.20
C SER A 175 -1.37 -1.89 -9.45
N ARG A 176 -0.78 -2.92 -8.83
CA ARG A 176 0.60 -3.38 -9.12
C ARG A 176 0.76 -3.82 -10.57
N LYS A 177 -0.19 -4.57 -11.14
CA LYS A 177 -0.18 -4.97 -12.56
C LYS A 177 -0.25 -3.75 -13.48
N LEU A 178 -1.12 -2.79 -13.18
CA LEU A 178 -1.25 -1.56 -13.95
C LEU A 178 0.04 -0.74 -13.96
N ARG A 179 0.69 -0.57 -12.80
CA ARG A 179 2.00 0.09 -12.68
C ARG A 179 3.07 -0.58 -13.53
N LYS A 180 3.14 -1.91 -13.51
CA LYS A 180 4.08 -2.67 -14.36
C LYS A 180 3.84 -2.41 -15.86
N ILE A 181 2.58 -2.33 -16.28
CA ILE A 181 2.21 -2.00 -17.67
C ILE A 181 2.68 -0.58 -18.04
N LEU A 182 2.39 0.41 -17.19
CA LEU A 182 2.76 1.81 -17.42
C LEU A 182 4.30 1.99 -17.43
N HIS A 183 5.01 1.35 -16.50
CA HIS A 183 6.47 1.40 -16.43
C HIS A 183 7.14 0.81 -17.68
N LYS A 184 6.64 -0.33 -18.18
CA LYS A 184 7.11 -0.94 -19.44
C LYS A 184 6.91 -0.02 -20.66
N ARG A 185 6.02 0.96 -20.58
CA ARG A 185 5.77 1.97 -21.62
C ARG A 185 6.47 3.30 -21.37
N LYS A 186 7.40 3.36 -20.40
CA LYS A 186 8.15 4.56 -20.00
C LYS A 186 7.25 5.71 -19.52
N LEU A 187 6.08 5.38 -18.97
CA LEU A 187 5.12 6.35 -18.40
C LEU A 187 5.37 6.58 -16.91
N SER A 188 6.63 6.82 -16.53
CA SER A 188 7.06 6.89 -15.13
C SER A 188 6.37 8.02 -14.35
N THR A 189 6.16 9.17 -15.00
CA THR A 189 5.42 10.30 -14.40
C THR A 189 3.98 9.93 -14.07
N THR A 190 3.33 9.13 -14.93
CA THR A 190 1.97 8.64 -14.70
C THR A 190 1.92 7.59 -13.58
N VAL A 191 2.96 6.75 -13.45
CA VAL A 191 3.10 5.82 -12.32
C VAL A 191 3.20 6.58 -11.00
N THR A 192 4.06 7.61 -10.94
CA THR A 192 4.19 8.45 -9.75
C THR A 192 2.90 9.18 -9.39
N LEU A 193 2.12 9.63 -10.39
CA LEU A 193 0.79 10.20 -10.13
C LEU A 193 -0.14 9.15 -9.52
N LEU A 194 -0.20 7.96 -10.10
CA LEU A 194 -1.05 6.89 -9.59
C LEU A 194 -0.71 6.55 -8.14
N GLU A 195 0.57 6.50 -7.78
CA GLU A 195 1.02 6.26 -6.39
C GLU A 195 0.64 7.39 -5.43
N LYS A 196 0.57 8.64 -5.89
CA LYS A 196 0.13 9.78 -5.08
C LYS A 196 -1.39 9.81 -4.86
N LEU A 197 -2.16 9.38 -5.86
CA LEU A 197 -3.62 9.42 -5.83
C LEU A 197 -4.24 8.27 -5.02
N GLU A 198 -3.46 7.23 -4.71
CA GLU A 198 -3.92 6.06 -3.95
C GLU A 198 -3.24 6.00 -2.57
N PRO A 199 -3.87 6.48 -1.49
CA PRO A 199 -3.32 6.37 -0.14
C PRO A 199 -3.31 4.90 0.31
N GLY A 200 -2.13 4.40 0.70
CA GLY A 200 -1.92 2.99 1.11
C GLY A 200 -0.96 2.21 0.22
N LEU A 201 -0.42 2.84 -0.84
CA LEU A 201 0.39 2.20 -1.87
C LEU A 201 1.90 2.47 -1.74
N ILE A 202 2.39 2.82 -0.54
CA ILE A 202 3.82 3.03 -0.26
C ILE A 202 4.54 1.72 -0.55
N CYS A 203 5.02 1.57 -1.79
CA CYS A 203 5.99 0.56 -2.14
C CYS A 203 7.22 0.90 -1.31
N LYS A 204 7.64 -0.02 -0.44
CA LYS A 204 9.01 -0.05 0.06
C LYS A 204 9.90 0.17 -1.16
N ARG A 205 10.53 1.34 -1.19
CA ARG A 205 11.56 1.65 -2.18
C ARG A 205 12.64 0.63 -1.86
N ASP A 206 12.91 -0.30 -2.78
CA ASP A 206 13.99 -1.28 -2.62
C ASP A 206 15.23 -0.54 -2.12
N GLU A 207 15.65 -0.84 -0.89
CA GLU A 207 16.89 -0.35 -0.27
C GLU A 207 18.14 -1.00 -0.90
N ASP A 208 18.06 -1.46 -2.14
CA ASP A 208 19.17 -2.07 -2.89
C ASP A 208 19.72 -1.16 -4.00
N SER A 209 19.42 0.15 -3.94
CA SER A 209 20.01 1.15 -4.85
C SER A 209 20.93 2.16 -4.14
N ARG A 210 21.36 1.87 -2.89
CA ARG A 210 22.38 2.65 -2.19
C ARG A 210 23.62 1.82 -1.83
N ARG A 211 24.25 1.18 -2.82
CA ARG A 211 25.68 0.86 -2.74
C ARG A 211 26.31 0.94 -4.12
N MET A 212 26.71 2.15 -4.50
CA MET A 212 28.09 2.49 -4.91
C MET A 212 28.09 3.90 -5.51
N ASP A 213 28.12 4.89 -4.63
CA ASP A 213 28.80 6.15 -4.92
C ASP A 213 29.61 6.50 -3.66
N THR A 214 30.87 6.08 -3.66
CA THR A 214 31.89 6.82 -2.90
C THR A 214 32.73 7.54 -3.93
N CYS A 215 32.32 8.77 -4.23
CA CYS A 215 33.23 9.80 -4.69
C CYS A 215 34.35 9.94 -3.65
N ARG A 216 35.60 9.81 -4.08
CA ARG A 216 36.72 10.46 -3.40
C ARG A 216 37.36 11.40 -4.41
N GLU A 217 37.11 12.68 -4.18
CA GLU A 217 37.60 13.83 -4.93
C GLU A 217 39.13 14.03 -4.75
N PRO A 218 39.74 14.95 -5.52
CA PRO A 218 41.12 14.85 -6.02
C PRO A 218 42.14 15.47 -5.08
N GLU A 219 43.40 15.04 -5.16
CA GLU A 219 44.53 15.85 -4.70
C GLU A 219 45.52 16.06 -5.85
N ALA A 220 45.78 17.34 -6.08
CA ALA A 220 46.70 17.87 -7.06
C ALA A 220 48.15 17.69 -6.60
N GLY A 221 49.00 17.29 -7.55
CA GLY A 221 50.33 17.84 -7.81
C GLY A 221 51.41 17.71 -6.75
N LEU A 222 52.50 17.03 -7.12
CA LEU A 222 53.86 17.53 -6.89
C LEU A 222 54.83 16.91 -7.91
N HIS A 223 55.28 17.77 -8.82
CA HIS A 223 56.48 17.62 -9.62
C HIS A 223 57.70 17.82 -8.70
N MET A 224 58.79 17.07 -8.88
CA MET A 224 60.20 17.53 -8.78
C MET A 224 61.18 16.35 -9.01
N GLY A 225 62.13 16.57 -9.94
CA GLY A 225 63.49 16.00 -10.15
C GLY A 225 63.81 14.53 -9.79
N GLY A 226 64.55 13.76 -10.58
CA GLY A 226 65.74 14.09 -11.36
C GLY A 226 66.92 13.20 -10.91
N ALA A 227 67.56 12.52 -11.87
CA ALA A 227 68.90 11.93 -11.85
C ALA A 227 69.27 10.84 -10.82
N LYS A 228 69.50 9.61 -11.32
CA LYS A 228 70.84 9.06 -11.56
C LYS A 228 70.79 7.97 -12.61
#